data_AF-A0A059FWQ1-F1
#
_entry.id   AF-A0A059FWQ1-F1
#
_cell.length_a   1.000
_cell.length_b   1.000
_cell.length_c   1.000
_cell.angle_alpha   90.00
_cell.angle_beta   90.00
_cell.angle_gamma   90.00
#
_symmetry.space_group_name_H-M   'P 1'
#
loop_
_entity.id
_entity.type
_entity.pdbx_description
1 polymer ?
#
loop_
_entity_poly.entity_id
_entity_poly.type
_entity_poly.pdbx_seq_one_letter_code
_entity_poly.pdbx_strand_id
1 'polypeptide(L)'
;CALAIATPSAILSGVARAARGGVLIKGGAPLEALGRVDAIAFDKTGTLTEGDPRLVDIAPYGDATEAELLTVSAAVEALSDHPLAQAVVRDARTR
;
A
#
# COMPACT_ATOMS: atom_id res chain seq x y z
N CYS A 1 3.82 5.40 -45.70
CA CYS A 1 5.27 5.41 -45.48
C CYS A 1 5.59 4.79 -44.12
N ALA A 2 6.65 3.98 -43.98
CA ALA A 2 6.98 3.28 -42.71
C ALA A 2 7.11 4.23 -41.50
N LEU A 3 7.61 5.45 -41.72
CA LEU A 3 7.74 6.48 -40.69
C LEU A 3 6.39 6.85 -40.04
N ALA A 4 5.31 6.91 -40.82
CA ALA A 4 3.99 7.32 -40.32
C ALA A 4 3.35 6.31 -39.37
N ILE A 5 3.77 5.04 -39.41
CA ILE A 5 3.23 3.97 -38.58
C ILE A 5 4.15 3.59 -37.40
N ALA A 6 5.42 3.98 -37.45
CA ALA A 6 6.41 3.57 -36.46
C ALA A 6 6.03 3.94 -35.02
N THR A 7 5.74 5.21 -34.77
CA THR A 7 5.34 5.71 -33.44
C THR A 7 4.03 5.10 -32.92
N PRO A 8 2.90 5.13 -33.67
CA PRO A 8 1.65 4.55 -33.17
C PRO A 8 1.76 3.04 -32.93
N SER A 9 2.48 2.29 -33.79
CA SER A 9 2.70 0.85 -33.58
C SER A 9 3.54 0.55 -32.34
N ALA A 10 4.59 1.34 -32.07
CA ALA A 10 5.42 1.20 -30.88
C ALA A 10 4.64 1.53 -29.60
N ILE A 11 3.88 2.63 -29.59
CA ILE A 11 3.02 3.03 -28.46
C ILE A 11 1.98 1.95 -28.17
N LEU A 12 1.25 1.48 -29.20
CA LEU A 12 0.21 0.47 -29.03
C LEU A 12 0.79 -0.83 -28.46
N SER A 13 1.95 -1.24 -28.98
CA SER A 13 2.66 -2.44 -28.50
C SER A 13 3.13 -2.29 -27.05
N GLY A 14 3.64 -1.12 -26.69
CA GLY A 14 4.06 -0.79 -25.32
C GLY A 14 2.89 -0.80 -24.33
N VAL A 15 1.78 -0.12 -24.66
CA VAL A 15 0.56 -0.11 -23.84
C VAL A 15 -0.01 -1.52 -23.69
N ALA A 16 -0.10 -2.30 -24.77
CA ALA A 16 -0.58 -3.67 -24.72
C ALA A 16 0.30 -4.57 -23.83
N ARG A 17 1.63 -4.36 -23.84
CA ARG A 17 2.56 -5.08 -22.97
C ARG A 17 2.39 -4.69 -21.51
N ALA A 18 2.26 -3.39 -21.21
CA ALA A 18 2.05 -2.89 -19.86
C ALA A 18 0.74 -3.41 -19.25
N ALA A 19 -0.33 -3.41 -20.04
CA ALA A 19 -1.65 -3.92 -19.61
C ALA A 19 -1.59 -5.41 -19.25
N ARG A 20 -0.85 -6.24 -20.00
CA ARG A 20 -0.62 -7.65 -19.63
C ARG A 20 0.13 -7.83 -18.31
N GLY A 21 0.88 -6.81 -17.88
CA GLY A 21 1.55 -6.76 -16.58
C GLY A 21 0.73 -6.08 -15.48
N GLY A 22 -0.56 -5.77 -15.71
CA GLY A 22 -1.41 -5.09 -14.73
C GLY A 22 -1.19 -3.58 -14.63
N VAL A 23 -0.45 -2.98 -15.57
CA VAL A 23 -0.16 -1.53 -15.57
C VAL A 23 -1.07 -0.81 -16.57
N LEU A 24 -1.92 0.07 -16.07
CA LEU A 24 -2.77 0.93 -16.90
C LEU A 24 -2.03 2.21 -17.30
N ILE A 25 -1.78 2.39 -18.60
CA ILE A 25 -1.17 3.59 -19.16
C ILE A 25 -2.22 4.41 -19.92
N LYS A 26 -2.40 5.67 -19.54
CA LYS A 26 -3.44 6.57 -20.08
C LYS A 26 -3.02 7.25 -21.39
N GLY A 27 -2.75 6.44 -22.43
CA GLY A 27 -2.40 6.92 -23.78
C GLY A 27 -0.88 6.98 -24.05
N GLY A 28 -0.50 7.56 -25.20
CA GLY A 28 0.88 7.58 -25.67
C GLY A 28 1.79 8.57 -24.94
N ALA A 29 1.31 9.78 -24.67
CA ALA A 29 2.12 10.83 -24.03
C ALA A 29 2.67 10.42 -22.65
N PRO A 30 1.88 9.78 -21.75
CA PRO A 30 2.43 9.26 -20.49
C PRO A 30 3.47 8.15 -20.68
N LEU A 31 3.32 7.29 -21.70
CA LEU A 31 4.29 6.23 -22.00
C LEU A 31 5.63 6.82 -22.46
N GLU A 32 5.59 7.84 -23.31
CA GLU A 32 6.80 8.52 -23.77
C GLU A 32 7.48 9.30 -22.65
N ALA A 33 6.71 9.99 -21.80
CA ALA A 33 7.22 10.68 -20.63
C ALA A 33 7.89 9.71 -19.64
N LEU A 34 7.29 8.53 -19.44
CA LEU A 34 7.85 7.46 -18.60
C LEU A 34 9.23 6.99 -19.07
N GLY A 35 9.50 7.03 -20.38
CA GLY A 35 10.81 6.68 -20.94
C GLY A 35 11.93 7.69 -20.64
N ARG A 36 11.61 8.84 -20.03
CA ARG A 36 12.55 9.96 -19.77
C ARG A 36 12.69 10.32 -18.29
N VAL A 37 12.08 9.54 -17.39
CA VAL A 37 12.13 9.87 -15.96
C VAL A 37 13.44 9.37 -15.36
N ASP A 38 14.14 10.24 -14.63
CA ASP A 38 15.41 9.90 -13.96
C ASP A 38 15.25 9.61 -12.46
N ALA A 39 14.11 9.99 -11.87
CA ALA A 39 13.83 9.84 -10.46
C ALA A 39 12.36 9.45 -10.22
N ILE A 40 12.13 8.63 -9.19
CA ILE A 40 10.80 8.23 -8.75
C ILE A 40 10.64 8.63 -7.30
N ALA A 41 9.63 9.44 -7.01
CA ALA A 41 9.19 9.72 -5.65
C ALA A 41 8.04 8.79 -5.31
N PHE A 42 8.19 8.01 -4.24
CA PHE A 42 7.13 7.16 -3.72
C PHE A 42 6.41 7.87 -2.58
N ASP A 43 5.07 7.84 -2.61
CA ASP A 43 4.32 8.06 -1.39
C ASP A 43 4.50 6.84 -0.48
N LYS A 44 4.48 7.03 0.84
CA LYS A 44 4.65 5.93 1.78
C LYS A 44 3.30 5.28 2.07
N THR A 45 2.36 6.05 2.59
CA THR A 45 1.10 5.52 3.14
C THR A 45 0.14 5.18 2.01
N GLY A 46 -0.33 3.93 1.94
CA GLY A 46 -1.21 3.45 0.87
C GLY A 46 -0.50 3.11 -0.44
N THR A 47 0.82 3.29 -0.52
CA THR A 47 1.65 2.89 -1.68
C THR A 47 2.73 1.89 -1.26
N LEU A 48 3.65 2.29 -0.38
CA LEU A 48 4.65 1.37 0.18
C LEU A 48 4.12 0.60 1.40
N THR A 49 3.17 1.18 2.12
CA THR A 49 2.50 0.56 3.27
C THR A 49 1.01 0.43 3.02
N GLU A 50 0.36 -0.54 3.69
CA GLU A 50 -1.09 -0.80 3.53
C GLU A 50 -1.98 0.34 4.05
N GLY A 51 -1.44 1.25 4.86
CA GLY A 51 -2.23 2.31 5.52
C GLY A 51 -3.14 1.79 6.65
N ASP A 52 -3.10 0.50 6.96
CA ASP A 52 -3.79 -0.14 8.08
C ASP A 52 -2.80 -0.35 9.25
N PRO A 53 -2.97 0.34 10.40
CA PRO A 53 -2.12 0.15 11.56
C PRO A 53 -2.23 -1.29 12.08
N ARG A 54 -1.10 -1.89 12.48
CA ARG A 54 -1.06 -3.21 13.11
C ARG A 54 -0.24 -3.18 14.38
N LEU A 55 -0.62 -4.01 15.34
CA LEU A 55 0.11 -4.22 16.58
C LEU A 55 1.38 -5.04 16.28
N VAL A 56 2.53 -4.37 16.35
CA VAL A 56 3.83 -4.97 16.02
C VAL A 56 4.58 -5.49 17.23
N ASP A 57 4.35 -4.93 18.41
CA ASP A 57 5.07 -5.25 19.64
C ASP A 57 4.20 -4.98 20.88
N ILE A 58 4.42 -5.73 21.96
CA ILE A 58 3.73 -5.58 23.24
C ILE A 58 4.79 -5.61 24.34
N ALA A 59 4.96 -4.48 25.03
CA ALA A 59 5.92 -4.36 26.12
C ALA A 59 5.18 -4.16 27.46
N PRO A 60 4.94 -5.23 28.25
CA PRO A 60 4.30 -5.09 29.55
C PRO A 60 5.26 -4.49 30.59
N TYR A 61 4.68 -3.95 31.67
CA TYR A 61 5.43 -3.32 32.77
C TYR A 61 5.32 -4.13 34.06
N GLY A 62 6.45 -4.31 34.75
CA GLY A 62 6.51 -5.05 36.02
C GLY A 62 6.24 -6.55 35.82
N ASP A 63 5.36 -7.10 36.64
CA ASP A 63 4.99 -8.52 36.61
C ASP A 63 3.82 -8.83 35.66
N ALA A 64 3.31 -7.83 34.93
CA ALA A 64 2.21 -8.03 34.00
C ALA A 64 2.68 -8.88 32.80
N THR A 65 1.80 -9.77 32.35
CA THR A 65 2.00 -10.51 31.11
C THR A 65 1.52 -9.71 29.90
N GLU A 66 2.04 -10.04 28.71
CA GLU A 66 1.54 -9.46 27.45
C GLU A 66 0.04 -9.71 27.27
N ALA A 67 -0.45 -10.89 27.66
CA ALA A 67 -1.85 -11.26 27.55
C ALA A 67 -2.75 -10.41 28.46
N GLU A 68 -2.33 -10.15 29.70
CA GLU A 68 -3.08 -9.28 30.62
C GLU A 68 -3.13 -7.85 30.09
N LEU A 69 -2.00 -7.30 29.65
CA LEU A 69 -1.94 -5.96 29.05
C LEU A 69 -2.87 -5.87 27.83
N LEU A 70 -2.77 -6.82 26.91
CA LEU A 70 -3.56 -6.83 25.68
C LEU A 70 -5.06 -6.97 25.95
N THR A 71 -5.44 -7.81 26.92
CA THR A 71 -6.85 -8.02 27.30
C THR A 71 -7.46 -6.73 27.85
N VAL A 72 -6.76 -6.05 28.76
CA VAL A 72 -7.24 -4.80 29.34
C VAL A 72 -7.30 -3.70 28.30
N SER A 73 -6.25 -3.53 27.48
CA SER A 73 -6.22 -2.53 26.41
C SER A 73 -7.34 -2.75 25.40
N ALA A 74 -7.59 -3.99 24.96
CA ALA A 74 -8.67 -4.29 24.03
C ALA A 74 -10.05 -4.01 24.64
N ALA A 75 -10.25 -4.26 25.94
CA ALA A 75 -11.52 -3.95 26.61
C ALA A 75 -11.78 -2.43 26.69
N VAL A 76 -10.74 -1.63 26.97
CA VAL A 76 -10.84 -0.17 27.03
C VAL A 76 -11.10 0.43 25.65
N GLU A 77 -10.42 -0.09 24.62
CA GLU A 77 -10.49 0.43 23.25
C GLU A 77 -11.71 -0.07 22.46
N ALA A 78 -12.51 -1.01 23.01
CA ALA A 78 -13.60 -1.70 22.32
C ALA A 78 -14.69 -0.79 21.72
N LEU A 79 -14.87 0.42 22.28
CA LEU A 79 -15.89 1.38 21.86
C LEU A 79 -15.31 2.61 21.15
N SER A 80 -14.02 2.60 20.85
CA SER A 80 -13.33 3.72 20.22
C SER A 80 -13.31 3.59 18.70
N ASP A 81 -13.64 4.69 18.01
CA ASP A 81 -13.58 4.78 16.54
C ASP A 81 -12.18 5.14 16.03
N HIS A 82 -11.19 5.30 16.91
CA HIS A 82 -9.84 5.66 16.50
C HIS A 82 -9.17 4.49 15.75
N PRO A 83 -8.51 4.71 14.59
CA PRO A 83 -7.90 3.61 13.82
C PRO A 83 -6.90 2.74 14.60
N LEU A 84 -6.15 3.33 15.53
CA LEU A 84 -5.25 2.57 16.41
C LEU A 84 -6.00 1.69 17.42
N ALA A 85 -7.12 2.18 17.96
CA ALA A 85 -7.96 1.42 18.88
C ALA A 85 -8.55 0.20 18.20
N GLN A 86 -9.09 0.40 17.00
CA GLN A 86 -9.58 -0.69 16.15
C GLN A 86 -8.48 -1.72 15.84
N ALA A 87 -7.25 -1.26 15.57
CA ALA A 87 -6.11 -2.15 15.36
C ALA A 87 -5.78 -2.99 16.60
N VAL A 88 -5.75 -2.39 17.79
CA VAL A 88 -5.53 -3.10 19.06
C VAL A 88 -6.61 -4.16 19.29
N VAL A 89 -7.88 -3.79 19.17
CA VAL A 89 -9.02 -4.70 19.41
C VAL A 89 -9.05 -5.84 18.40
N ARG A 90 -8.78 -5.55 17.12
CA ARG A 90 -8.74 -6.54 16.05
C ARG A 90 -7.60 -7.54 16.27
N ASP A 91 -6.38 -7.04 16.50
CA ASP A 91 -5.20 -7.88 16.59
C ASP A 91 -5.15 -8.67 17.91
N ALA A 92 -5.81 -8.16 18.97
CA ALA A 92 -6.02 -8.89 20.23
C ALA A 92 -6.88 -10.16 20.08
N ARG A 93 -7.79 -10.23 19.10
CA ARG A 93 -8.61 -11.43 18.85
C ARG A 93 -7.86 -12.55 18.15
N THR A 94 -6.71 -12.24 17.55
CA THR A 94 -5.94 -13.17 16.72
C THR A 94 -4.72 -13.76 17.40
N ARG A 95 -4.40 -13.31 18.62
CA ARG A 95 -3.33 -13.80 19.48
C ARG A 95 -3.91 -14.57 20.65
#